data_AF-A0A9P5PCL1-F1
#
_entry.id   AF-A0A9P5PCL1-F1
#
_cell.length_a   1.000
_cell.length_b   1.000
_cell.length_c   1.000
_cell.angle_alpha   90.00
_cell.angle_beta   90.00
_cell.angle_gamma   90.00
#
_symmetry.space_group_name_H-M   'P 1'
#
loop_
_entity.id
_entity.type
_entity.pdbx_description
1 polymer ?
#
loop_
_entity_poly.entity_id
_entity_poly.type
_entity_poly.pdbx_seq_one_letter_code
_entity_poly.pdbx_strand_id
1 'polypeptide(L)'
;MKIIAEACSLDVEASTLEDLHSADPLIECVTCYSVESPWQSGRAFMRWPQAVCHPTHHVLIINSFGSETKQIVAKASEPGNLNLNCEVLCCSHCHQDIAVSDLRLHLMDSHRDVAHTGKLDQLTSTPHPRLFDRKDWYWNPCKSLDKLGELWRYNPPPPPELAAAEAQPAAAPTETNSDRLLVEESVQE
;
A
#
# COMPACT_ATOMS: atom_id res chain seq x y z
N MET A 1 0.82 -21.48 -2.48
CA MET A 1 -0.38 -21.21 -3.31
C MET A 1 -1.62 -21.92 -2.79
N LYS A 2 -1.59 -23.26 -2.58
CA LYS A 2 -2.72 -24.05 -2.06
C LYS A 2 -3.47 -23.40 -0.88
N ILE A 3 -2.76 -23.05 0.19
CA ILE A 3 -3.35 -22.41 1.39
C ILE A 3 -4.11 -21.10 1.06
N ILE A 4 -3.57 -20.31 0.14
CA ILE A 4 -4.18 -19.03 -0.26
C ILE A 4 -5.46 -19.29 -1.07
N ALA A 5 -5.42 -20.24 -2.01
CA ALA A 5 -6.61 -20.62 -2.78
C ALA A 5 -7.73 -21.17 -1.87
N GLU A 6 -7.40 -22.07 -0.95
CA GLU A 6 -8.36 -22.60 0.03
C GLU A 6 -8.98 -21.51 0.90
N ALA A 7 -8.18 -20.55 1.36
CA ALA A 7 -8.66 -19.40 2.15
C ALA A 7 -9.56 -18.43 1.35
N CYS A 8 -9.50 -18.48 0.02
CA CYS A 8 -10.39 -17.77 -0.88
C CYS A 8 -11.62 -18.60 -1.31
N SER A 9 -11.81 -19.80 -0.75
CA SER A 9 -12.83 -20.76 -1.19
C SER A 9 -12.70 -21.15 -2.66
N LEU A 10 -11.48 -21.12 -3.19
CA LEU A 10 -11.15 -21.52 -4.56
C LEU A 10 -10.78 -23.01 -4.60
N ASP A 11 -11.21 -23.72 -5.64
CA ASP A 11 -10.81 -25.11 -5.89
C ASP A 11 -9.34 -25.14 -6.32
N VAL A 12 -8.46 -25.73 -5.52
CA VAL A 12 -7.01 -25.74 -5.75
C VAL A 12 -6.63 -26.36 -7.10
N GLU A 13 -7.38 -27.34 -7.57
CA GLU A 13 -7.05 -28.08 -8.81
C GLU A 13 -7.66 -27.43 -10.06
N ALA A 14 -8.78 -26.72 -9.90
CA ALA A 14 -9.49 -26.09 -11.01
C ALA A 14 -9.23 -24.58 -11.14
N SER A 15 -8.76 -23.93 -10.07
CA SER A 15 -8.63 -22.47 -10.04
C SER A 15 -7.40 -22.00 -10.79
N THR A 16 -7.60 -20.94 -11.55
CA THR A 16 -6.59 -20.27 -12.34
C THR A 16 -5.91 -19.14 -11.56
N LEU A 17 -4.83 -18.62 -12.12
CA LEU A 17 -4.20 -17.41 -11.60
C LEU A 17 -5.16 -16.21 -11.61
N GLU A 18 -6.07 -16.16 -12.59
CA GLU A 18 -7.08 -15.11 -12.73
C GLU A 18 -8.12 -15.18 -11.62
N ASP A 19 -8.54 -16.38 -11.22
CA ASP A 19 -9.44 -16.58 -10.07
C ASP A 19 -8.80 -16.06 -8.78
N LEU A 20 -7.52 -16.35 -8.57
CA LEU A 20 -6.78 -15.87 -7.40
C LEU A 20 -6.57 -14.36 -7.41
N HIS A 21 -6.29 -13.77 -8.58
CA HIS A 21 -6.23 -12.32 -8.75
C HIS A 21 -7.58 -11.66 -8.51
N SER A 22 -8.68 -12.29 -8.93
CA SER A 22 -10.03 -11.78 -8.73
C SER A 22 -10.45 -11.86 -7.26
N ALA A 23 -10.03 -12.92 -6.56
CA ALA A 23 -10.26 -13.07 -5.13
C ALA A 23 -9.46 -12.05 -4.29
N ASP A 24 -8.29 -11.64 -4.78
CA ASP A 24 -7.39 -10.63 -4.19
C ASP A 24 -7.29 -10.67 -2.65
N PRO A 25 -6.94 -11.83 -2.06
CA PRO A 25 -6.99 -11.98 -0.61
C PRO A 25 -6.10 -10.97 0.11
N LEU A 26 -6.62 -10.49 1.23
CA LEU A 26 -5.84 -9.72 2.18
C LEU A 26 -5.10 -10.69 3.10
N ILE A 27 -3.79 -10.53 3.21
CA ILE A 27 -2.92 -11.46 3.93
C ILE A 27 -2.13 -10.67 4.97
N GLU A 28 -2.23 -11.07 6.23
CA GLU A 28 -1.42 -10.55 7.32
C GLU A 28 -0.27 -11.52 7.61
N CYS A 29 0.94 -10.99 7.78
CA CYS A 29 2.03 -11.75 8.38
C CYS A 29 2.20 -11.35 9.84
N VAL A 30 1.86 -12.25 10.76
CA VAL A 30 1.98 -11.97 12.20
C VAL A 30 3.41 -12.11 12.72
N THR A 31 4.29 -12.80 11.98
CA THR A 31 5.72 -12.87 12.30
C THR A 31 6.45 -11.58 11.95
N CYS A 32 6.05 -10.90 10.87
CA CYS A 32 6.60 -9.60 10.49
C CYS A 32 6.08 -8.45 11.35
N TYR A 33 5.23 -8.71 12.34
CA TYR A 33 4.81 -7.70 13.31
C TYR A 33 6.05 -7.13 14.02
N SER A 34 6.22 -5.82 13.96
CA SER A 34 7.31 -5.14 14.65
C SER A 34 6.73 -4.11 15.61
N VAL A 35 7.22 -4.12 16.84
CA VAL A 35 6.96 -3.08 17.87
C VAL A 35 8.19 -2.24 18.14
N GLU A 36 9.36 -2.68 17.69
CA GLU A 36 10.65 -2.15 18.14
C GLU A 36 11.10 -0.92 17.32
N SER A 37 10.50 -0.67 16.16
CA SER A 37 10.83 0.47 15.31
C SER A 37 9.59 1.32 15.02
N PRO A 38 9.58 2.62 15.37
CA PRO A 38 8.45 3.51 15.07
C PRO A 38 8.21 3.69 13.57
N TRP A 39 9.21 3.38 12.72
CA TRP A 39 9.10 3.44 11.26
C TRP A 39 8.60 2.13 10.63
N GLN A 40 8.56 1.04 11.41
CA GLN A 40 8.11 -0.27 10.96
C GLN A 40 7.01 -0.85 11.86
N SER A 41 6.46 -0.02 12.76
CA SER A 41 5.51 -0.47 13.75
C SER A 41 4.19 -0.87 13.12
N GLY A 42 3.57 -1.89 13.70
CA GLY A 42 2.22 -2.31 13.36
C GLY A 42 2.13 -3.62 12.56
N ARG A 43 0.91 -3.92 12.16
CA ARG A 43 0.53 -5.16 11.47
C ARG A 43 1.07 -5.13 10.05
N ALA A 44 1.71 -6.22 9.64
CA ALA A 44 2.25 -6.38 8.30
C ALA A 44 1.20 -7.01 7.39
N PHE A 45 0.79 -6.31 6.35
CA PHE A 45 -0.13 -6.83 5.36
C PHE A 45 0.49 -6.90 3.98
N MET A 46 0.01 -7.83 3.16
CA MET A 46 0.44 -8.02 1.79
C MET A 46 -0.70 -8.60 0.94
N ARG A 47 -0.50 -8.63 -0.39
CA ARG A 47 -1.35 -9.36 -1.34
C ARG A 47 -0.72 -10.71 -1.69
N TRP A 48 -1.49 -11.56 -2.36
CA TRP A 48 -1.08 -12.93 -2.64
C TRP A 48 0.24 -13.09 -3.40
N PRO A 49 0.64 -12.25 -4.38
CA PRO A 49 1.90 -12.45 -5.08
C PRO A 49 3.09 -12.38 -4.12
N GLN A 50 3.07 -11.40 -3.22
CA GLN A 50 4.08 -11.24 -2.18
C GLN A 50 4.07 -12.40 -1.19
N ALA A 51 2.88 -12.89 -0.81
CA ALA A 51 2.76 -14.02 0.10
C ALA A 51 3.36 -15.32 -0.46
N VAL A 52 3.37 -15.51 -1.79
CA VAL A 52 3.98 -16.70 -2.43
C VAL A 52 5.51 -16.71 -2.29
N CYS A 53 6.15 -15.54 -2.32
CA CYS A 53 7.59 -15.39 -2.14
C CYS A 53 8.00 -15.06 -0.70
N HIS A 54 7.04 -14.90 0.21
CA HIS A 54 7.30 -14.56 1.59
C HIS A 54 7.96 -15.74 2.34
N PRO A 55 8.82 -15.49 3.36
CA PRO A 55 9.49 -16.57 4.08
C PRO A 55 8.51 -17.61 4.62
N THR A 56 8.76 -18.88 4.30
CA THR A 56 7.84 -19.99 4.60
C THR A 56 7.68 -20.30 6.09
N HIS A 57 8.60 -19.83 6.93
CA HIS A 57 8.55 -19.97 8.38
C HIS A 57 7.71 -18.87 9.06
N HIS A 58 7.24 -17.88 8.30
CA HIS A 58 6.36 -16.85 8.82
C HIS A 58 4.92 -17.35 8.88
N VAL A 59 4.20 -16.93 9.92
CA VAL A 59 2.78 -17.25 10.09
C VAL A 59 1.94 -16.22 9.34
N LEU A 60 1.06 -16.73 8.47
CA LEU A 60 0.17 -15.92 7.65
C LEU A 60 -1.30 -16.13 8.07
N ILE A 61 -2.05 -15.04 8.19
CA ILE A 61 -3.50 -15.02 8.39
C ILE A 61 -4.14 -14.46 7.14
N ILE A 62 -5.15 -15.13 6.59
CA ILE A 62 -5.77 -14.77 5.31
C ILE A 62 -7.25 -14.44 5.55
N ASN A 63 -7.71 -13.29 5.06
CA ASN A 63 -9.11 -12.84 5.06
C ASN A 63 -9.85 -12.94 6.43
N SER A 64 -9.13 -12.82 7.55
CA SER A 64 -9.69 -13.03 8.89
C SER A 64 -9.56 -11.79 9.78
N PHE A 65 -10.08 -10.65 9.32
CA PHE A 65 -9.88 -9.34 9.99
C PHE A 65 -11.18 -8.65 10.41
N GLY A 66 -12.32 -9.33 10.29
CA GLY A 66 -13.62 -8.84 10.77
C GLY A 66 -13.96 -7.43 10.27
N SER A 67 -14.36 -6.57 11.20
CA SER A 67 -14.78 -5.18 10.93
C SER A 67 -13.65 -4.26 10.44
N GLU A 68 -12.39 -4.58 10.72
CA GLU A 68 -11.24 -3.77 10.32
C GLU A 68 -10.87 -3.92 8.84
N THR A 69 -11.35 -4.99 8.17
CA THR A 69 -11.01 -5.32 6.78
C THR A 69 -11.13 -4.12 5.84
N LYS A 70 -12.21 -3.35 5.95
CA LYS A 70 -12.43 -2.17 5.10
C LYS A 70 -11.36 -1.08 5.30
N GLN A 71 -10.93 -0.86 6.54
CA GLN A 71 -9.92 0.15 6.86
C GLN A 71 -8.54 -0.28 6.38
N ILE A 72 -8.19 -1.55 6.56
CA ILE A 72 -6.92 -2.12 6.08
C ILE A 72 -6.84 -2.03 4.54
N VAL A 73 -7.92 -2.36 3.84
CA VAL A 73 -7.98 -2.26 2.37
C VAL A 73 -7.92 -0.81 1.89
N ALA A 74 -8.60 0.11 2.58
CA ALA A 74 -8.51 1.54 2.28
C ALA A 74 -7.06 2.03 2.42
N LYS A 75 -6.38 1.65 3.49
CA LYS A 75 -4.96 1.99 3.74
C LYS A 75 -4.03 1.47 2.65
N ALA A 76 -4.25 0.24 2.18
CA ALA A 76 -3.48 -0.35 1.08
C ALA A 76 -3.60 0.43 -0.24
N SER A 77 -4.68 1.19 -0.42
CA SER A 77 -4.94 1.98 -1.62
C SER A 77 -4.37 3.40 -1.55
N GLU A 78 -3.77 3.80 -0.42
CA GLU A 78 -3.23 5.15 -0.26
C GLU A 78 -1.97 5.36 -1.14
N PRO A 79 -1.84 6.53 -1.80
CA PRO A 79 -0.64 6.89 -2.55
C PRO A 79 0.59 6.87 -1.63
N GLY A 80 1.57 6.01 -1.93
CA GLY A 80 2.81 5.86 -1.14
C GLY A 80 2.99 4.51 -0.46
N ASN A 81 1.94 3.68 -0.37
CA ASN A 81 2.04 2.29 0.12
C ASN A 81 2.27 1.25 -1.00
N LEU A 82 2.32 1.70 -2.25
CA LEU A 82 2.58 0.87 -3.43
C LEU A 82 3.79 1.46 -4.16
N ASN A 83 4.96 0.88 -3.98
CA ASN A 83 6.15 1.17 -4.77
C ASN A 83 6.03 0.52 -6.16
N LEU A 84 5.13 1.09 -6.95
CA LEU A 84 4.87 0.71 -8.34
C LEU A 84 6.09 0.99 -9.26
N ASN A 85 7.13 1.65 -8.74
CA ASN A 85 8.33 2.02 -9.50
C ASN A 85 9.23 0.82 -9.85
N CYS A 86 8.97 -0.36 -9.29
CA CYS A 86 9.82 -1.55 -9.50
C CYS A 86 9.14 -2.67 -10.30
N GLU A 87 7.90 -2.47 -10.74
CA GLU A 87 7.14 -3.47 -11.48
C GLU A 87 7.53 -3.41 -12.97
N VAL A 88 8.24 -4.44 -13.44
CA VAL A 88 8.53 -4.67 -14.85
C VAL A 88 7.46 -5.61 -15.39
N LEU A 89 6.69 -5.14 -16.35
CA LEU A 89 5.69 -5.90 -17.10
C LEU A 89 6.32 -6.42 -18.40
N CYS A 90 5.70 -7.43 -19.00
CA CYS A 90 5.92 -7.75 -20.41
C CYS A 90 4.74 -7.24 -21.23
N CYS A 91 4.99 -6.56 -22.34
CA CYS A 91 3.94 -6.32 -23.33
C CYS A 91 3.51 -7.67 -23.94
N SER A 92 2.20 -7.93 -24.08
CA SER A 92 1.72 -9.18 -24.70
C SER A 92 1.93 -9.24 -26.21
N HIS A 93 2.14 -8.08 -26.85
CA HIS A 93 2.27 -7.94 -28.30
C HIS A 93 3.72 -8.11 -28.78
N CYS A 94 4.71 -7.63 -28.01
CA CYS A 94 6.13 -7.73 -28.36
C CYS A 94 7.00 -8.44 -27.31
N HIS A 95 6.44 -8.83 -26.17
CA HIS A 95 7.12 -9.53 -25.08
C HIS A 95 8.30 -8.77 -24.44
N GLN A 96 8.44 -7.46 -24.70
CA GLN A 96 9.48 -6.64 -24.10
C GLN A 96 9.16 -6.31 -22.64
N ASP A 97 10.22 -6.29 -21.82
CA ASP A 97 10.21 -5.80 -20.44
C ASP A 97 9.99 -4.28 -20.43
N ILE A 98 8.93 -3.82 -19.79
CA ILE A 98 8.51 -2.42 -19.76
C ILE A 98 8.15 -2.04 -18.32
N ALA A 99 8.65 -0.90 -17.84
CA ALA A 99 8.21 -0.38 -16.55
C ALA A 99 6.71 -0.08 -16.59
N VAL A 100 5.97 -0.33 -15.51
CA VAL A 100 4.52 -0.01 -15.44
C VAL A 100 4.25 1.44 -15.85
N SER A 101 5.11 2.38 -15.44
CA SER A 101 5.03 3.81 -15.81
C SER A 101 5.08 4.05 -17.32
N ASP A 102 5.77 3.20 -18.05
CA ASP A 102 6.09 3.38 -19.46
C ASP A 102 5.18 2.55 -20.37
N LEU A 103 4.35 1.64 -19.81
CA LEU A 103 3.49 0.74 -20.57
C LEU A 103 2.61 1.50 -21.56
N ARG A 104 2.01 2.62 -21.13
CA ARG A 104 1.19 3.45 -22.02
C ARG A 104 1.98 3.98 -23.21
N LEU A 105 3.12 4.60 -22.94
CA LEU A 105 3.97 5.19 -23.99
C LEU A 105 4.43 4.10 -24.95
N HIS A 106 4.84 2.95 -24.43
CA HIS A 106 5.21 1.79 -25.23
C HIS A 106 4.07 1.34 -26.16
N LEU A 107 2.84 1.19 -25.65
CA LEU A 107 1.69 0.81 -26.46
C LEU A 107 1.38 1.86 -27.53
N MET A 108 1.50 3.16 -27.23
CA MET A 108 1.28 4.24 -28.20
C MET A 108 2.36 4.29 -29.29
N ASP A 109 3.61 3.99 -28.96
CA ASP A 109 4.72 4.10 -29.90
C ASP A 109 4.90 2.82 -30.73
N SER A 110 4.69 1.66 -30.12
CA SER A 110 5.00 0.35 -30.72
C SER A 110 3.75 -0.42 -31.19
N HIS A 111 2.57 -0.11 -30.65
CA HIS A 111 1.32 -0.87 -30.85
C HIS A 111 0.10 0.06 -31.03
N ARG A 112 0.20 1.03 -31.96
CA ARG A 112 -0.82 2.09 -32.19
C ARG A 112 -2.23 1.56 -32.44
N ASP A 113 -2.34 0.42 -33.11
CA ASP A 113 -3.59 -0.26 -33.40
C ASP A 113 -4.36 -0.67 -32.13
N VAL A 114 -3.64 -1.00 -31.06
CA VAL A 114 -4.19 -1.34 -29.74
C VAL A 114 -4.49 -0.08 -28.92
N ALA A 115 -3.65 0.95 -29.04
CA ALA A 115 -3.73 2.21 -28.30
C ALA A 115 -5.02 3.01 -28.58
N HIS A 116 -5.64 2.84 -29.76
CA HIS A 116 -6.83 3.59 -30.18
C HIS A 116 -8.17 3.07 -29.63
N THR A 117 -8.17 2.02 -28.80
CA THR A 117 -9.41 1.41 -28.30
C THR A 117 -10.17 2.24 -27.23
N GLY A 118 -9.79 3.50 -26.98
CA GLY A 118 -10.46 4.38 -26.01
C GLY A 118 -10.28 3.99 -24.53
N LYS A 119 -9.68 2.83 -24.26
CA LYS A 119 -9.33 2.36 -22.91
C LYS A 119 -8.10 3.07 -22.34
N LEU A 120 -7.30 3.70 -23.19
CA LEU A 120 -6.02 4.30 -22.84
C LEU A 120 -6.14 5.60 -22.01
N ASP A 121 -7.28 6.30 -22.09
CA ASP A 121 -7.51 7.53 -21.33
C ASP A 121 -7.80 7.27 -19.84
N GLN A 122 -8.15 6.03 -19.47
CA GLN A 122 -8.29 5.62 -18.06
C GLN A 122 -6.93 5.46 -17.35
N LEU A 123 -5.83 5.51 -18.11
CA LEU A 123 -4.48 5.27 -17.61
C LEU A 123 -3.84 6.48 -16.92
N THR A 124 -4.31 7.70 -17.17
CA THR A 124 -3.73 8.92 -16.56
C THR A 124 -4.13 9.14 -15.12
N SER A 125 -5.27 8.57 -14.71
CA SER A 125 -5.98 9.03 -13.52
C SER A 125 -5.73 8.18 -12.29
N THR A 126 -5.12 7.01 -12.45
CA THR A 126 -4.99 6.01 -11.39
C THR A 126 -3.72 5.18 -11.63
N PRO A 127 -2.75 5.16 -10.71
CA PRO A 127 -1.44 4.53 -10.94
C PRO A 127 -1.46 3.00 -11.05
N HIS A 128 -2.62 2.36 -10.87
CA HIS A 128 -2.64 0.93 -10.56
C HIS A 128 -2.79 0.07 -11.82
N PRO A 129 -1.87 -0.91 -12.06
CA PRO A 129 -2.01 -1.90 -13.13
C PRO A 129 -3.29 -2.76 -13.09
N ARG A 130 -4.11 -2.66 -12.03
CA ARG A 130 -5.43 -3.32 -11.93
C ARG A 130 -6.46 -2.83 -12.96
N LEU A 131 -6.21 -1.71 -13.63
CA LEU A 131 -7.17 -1.10 -14.56
C LEU A 131 -6.91 -1.38 -16.04
N PHE A 132 -5.83 -2.10 -16.36
CA PHE A 132 -5.58 -2.50 -17.73
C PHE A 132 -6.31 -3.80 -18.05
N ASP A 133 -6.83 -3.88 -19.28
CA ASP A 133 -7.22 -5.16 -19.85
C ASP A 133 -5.95 -6.02 -19.99
N ARG A 134 -5.91 -7.18 -19.33
CA ARG A 134 -4.76 -8.09 -19.30
C ARG A 134 -4.38 -8.66 -20.66
N LYS A 135 -5.13 -8.34 -21.71
CA LYS A 135 -4.83 -8.73 -23.07
C LYS A 135 -3.58 -8.05 -23.62
N ASP A 136 -3.18 -6.89 -23.07
CA ASP A 136 -2.11 -6.06 -23.64
C ASP A 136 -0.76 -6.16 -22.91
N TRP A 137 -0.73 -6.86 -21.77
CA TRP A 137 0.46 -7.09 -20.97
C TRP A 137 0.29 -8.30 -20.05
N TYR A 138 1.41 -8.85 -19.60
CA TYR A 138 1.43 -9.89 -18.58
C TYR A 138 2.64 -9.70 -17.66
N TRP A 139 2.61 -10.35 -16.50
CA TRP A 139 3.77 -10.37 -15.61
C TRP A 139 4.89 -11.21 -16.20
N ASN A 140 6.11 -10.66 -16.27
CA ASN A 140 7.25 -11.44 -16.71
C ASN A 140 7.47 -12.64 -15.76
N PRO A 141 7.26 -13.90 -16.20
CA PRO A 141 7.38 -15.07 -15.34
C PRO A 141 8.82 -15.33 -14.89
N CYS A 142 9.82 -14.71 -15.54
CA CYS A 142 11.21 -14.79 -15.17
C CYS A 142 11.62 -13.76 -14.10
N LYS A 143 10.73 -12.85 -13.71
CA LYS A 143 10.97 -11.92 -12.60
C LYS A 143 10.34 -12.50 -11.34
N SER A 144 11.02 -12.28 -10.22
CA SER A 144 10.55 -12.76 -8.93
C SER A 144 9.27 -12.03 -8.52
N LEU A 145 8.29 -12.80 -8.00
CA LEU A 145 6.99 -12.27 -7.57
C LEU A 145 7.10 -11.41 -6.29
N ASP A 146 8.24 -11.44 -5.61
CA ASP A 146 8.54 -10.62 -4.42
C ASP A 146 8.53 -9.11 -4.68
N LYS A 147 8.52 -8.70 -5.95
CA LYS A 147 8.39 -7.30 -6.38
C LYS A 147 6.96 -6.91 -6.77
N LEU A 148 6.03 -7.86 -6.80
CA LEU A 148 4.64 -7.67 -7.27
C LEU A 148 3.65 -7.35 -6.15
N GLY A 149 4.14 -7.23 -4.93
CA GLY A 149 3.34 -6.77 -3.82
C GLY A 149 4.26 -6.23 -2.76
N GLU A 150 3.94 -5.05 -2.25
CA GLU A 150 4.63 -4.55 -1.08
C GLU A 150 3.98 -5.08 0.18
N LEU A 151 4.84 -5.28 1.18
CA LEU A 151 4.40 -5.41 2.55
C LEU A 151 4.13 -3.99 3.05
N TRP A 152 2.87 -3.68 3.37
CA TRP A 152 2.50 -2.41 3.97
C TRP A 152 2.21 -2.58 5.46
N ARG A 153 2.26 -1.46 6.18
CA ARG A 153 2.01 -1.41 7.63
C ARG A 153 0.65 -0.80 7.91
N TYR A 154 -0.12 -1.48 8.75
CA TYR A 154 -1.36 -0.96 9.30
C TYR A 154 -1.23 -0.82 10.81
N ASN A 155 -1.37 0.41 11.28
CA ASN A 155 -1.51 0.71 12.70
C ASN A 155 -3.01 0.95 12.96
N PRO A 156 -3.64 0.18 13.85
CA PRO A 156 -5.03 0.43 14.19
C PRO A 156 -5.17 1.84 14.77
N PRO A 157 -6.30 2.52 14.53
CA PRO A 157 -6.54 3.82 15.13
C PRO A 157 -6.45 3.72 16.66
N PRO A 158 -5.95 4.76 17.35
CA PRO A 158 -5.93 4.76 18.81
C PRO A 158 -7.35 4.54 19.34
N PRO A 159 -7.52 3.83 20.47
CA PRO A 159 -8.80 3.71 21.15
C PRO A 159 -9.46 5.10 21.32
N PRO A 160 -10.80 5.20 21.22
CA PRO A 160 -11.51 6.48 21.32
C PRO A 160 -11.17 7.27 22.59
N GLU A 161 -10.86 6.56 23.67
CA GLU A 161 -10.49 7.13 24.97
C GLU A 161 -9.13 7.86 24.95
N LEU A 162 -8.18 7.39 24.14
CA LEU A 162 -6.87 8.04 23.95
C LEU A 162 -6.92 9.16 22.90
N ALA A 163 -7.74 8.99 21.86
CA ALA A 163 -7.93 10.02 20.82
C ALA A 163 -8.56 11.31 21.37
N ALA A 164 -9.42 11.20 22.39
CA ALA A 164 -10.02 12.35 23.06
C ALA A 164 -9.01 13.14 23.94
N ALA A 165 -7.95 12.49 24.42
CA ALA A 165 -6.91 13.13 25.21
C ALA A 165 -5.93 13.94 24.35
N GLU A 166 -5.59 13.47 23.13
CA GLU A 166 -4.73 14.21 22.20
C GLU A 166 -5.42 15.41 21.53
N ALA A 167 -6.76 15.44 21.52
CA ALA A 167 -7.52 16.56 20.95
C ALA A 167 -7.72 17.75 21.91
N GLN A 168 -7.14 17.73 23.11
CA GLN A 168 -7.20 18.89 24.00
C GLN A 168 -6.39 20.05 23.41
N PRO A 169 -6.98 21.24 23.20
CA PRO A 169 -6.24 22.39 22.72
C PRO A 169 -5.12 22.71 23.70
N ALA A 170 -3.91 22.89 23.15
CA ALA A 170 -2.74 23.33 23.93
C ALA A 170 -3.16 24.49 24.83
N ALA A 171 -3.06 24.28 26.15
CA ALA A 171 -3.41 25.28 27.13
C ALA A 171 -2.71 26.60 26.77
N ALA A 172 -3.50 27.67 26.67
CA ALA A 172 -3.02 28.99 26.29
C ALA A 172 -1.81 29.38 27.16
N PRO A 173 -0.77 30.01 26.57
CA PRO A 173 0.40 30.44 27.33
C PRO A 173 -0.03 31.37 28.45
N THR A 174 0.34 31.02 29.68
CA THR A 174 0.06 31.80 30.87
C THR A 174 0.79 33.14 30.74
N GLU A 175 0.04 34.22 30.55
CA GLU A 175 0.59 35.58 30.53
C GLU A 175 1.28 35.85 31.87
N THR A 176 2.60 35.94 31.81
CA THR A 176 3.43 36.38 32.93
C THR A 176 3.25 37.89 33.03
N ASN A 177 2.51 38.30 34.05
CA ASN A 177 2.22 39.69 34.37
C ASN A 177 3.55 40.42 34.70
N SER A 178 4.11 41.12 33.72
CA SER A 178 5.21 42.08 33.89
C SER A 178 4.64 43.49 33.80
N ASP A 179 4.35 44.05 34.97
CA ASP A 179 4.11 45.46 35.21
C ASP A 179 4.60 45.71 36.65
N ARG A 180 5.35 46.75 37.04
CA ARG A 180 5.78 47.96 36.36
C ARG A 180 6.78 48.71 37.28
N LEU A 181 7.73 49.40 36.66
CA LEU A 181 8.70 50.36 37.20
C LEU A 181 8.14 51.43 38.15
N LEU A 182 8.97 51.83 39.14
CA LEU A 182 9.28 53.22 39.58
C LEU A 182 10.70 53.17 40.22
N VAL A 183 11.81 53.59 39.60
CA VAL A 183 12.38 54.95 39.42
C VAL A 183 12.24 55.89 40.62
N GLU A 184 13.37 56.23 41.24
CA GLU A 184 13.80 57.55 41.77
C GLU A 184 15.29 57.39 42.16
N GLU A 185 16.23 57.84 41.31
CA GLU A 185 16.88 59.17 41.26
C GLU A 185 18.08 59.35 42.22
N SER A 186 19.18 59.78 41.59
CA SER A 186 20.54 59.97 42.06
C SER A 186 20.71 61.19 42.97
N VAL A 187 21.69 61.16 43.89
CA VAL A 187 22.54 62.33 44.19
C VAL A 187 23.96 61.85 44.56
N GLN A 188 24.96 62.41 43.89
CA GLN A 188 26.40 62.30 44.15
C GLN A 188 26.85 63.25 45.26
N GLU A 189 27.80 62.83 46.10
CA GLU A 189 29.19 63.33 46.17
C GLU A 189 30.03 62.44 47.12
#